data_AF-A0A1C5ZAA3-F1
#
_entry.id   AF-A0A1C5ZAA3-F1
#
_cell.length_a   1.000
_cell.length_b   1.000
_cell.length_c   1.000
_cell.angle_alpha   90.00
_cell.angle_beta   90.00
_cell.angle_gamma   90.00
#
_symmetry.space_group_name_H-M   'P 1'
#
loop_
_entity.id
_entity.type
_entity.pdbx_description
1 polymer ?
#
loop_
_entity_poly.entity_id
_entity_poly.type
_entity_poly.pdbx_seq_one_letter_code
_entity_poly.pdbx_strand_id
1 'polypeptide(L)'
;MSIFRECPKCGANLDPGEACDCTAKKAVVTYADWEAAGSFDKAAKPGDAVEERIVDEFLNCLPPVRQEYGFIQCGEPHSHEFDPETGRWRATFATFQRLAGVWYYCGNCFAGKSVEPVRISPSAGAREGV
;
A
#
# COMPACT_ATOMS: atom_id res chain seq x y z
N MET A 1 -20.35 -9.22 38.06
CA MET A 1 -19.17 -8.37 37.81
C MET A 1 -18.72 -8.66 36.39
N SER A 2 -18.72 -7.65 35.52
CA SER A 2 -18.35 -7.80 34.10
C SER A 2 -16.89 -8.24 34.00
N ILE A 3 -16.63 -9.35 33.31
CA ILE A 3 -15.28 -9.92 33.15
C ILE A 3 -14.43 -9.21 32.08
N PHE A 4 -15.06 -8.31 31.31
CA PHE A 4 -14.44 -7.60 30.19
C PHE A 4 -14.06 -6.18 30.60
N ARG A 5 -12.96 -5.69 30.04
CA ARG A 5 -12.57 -4.27 30.12
C ARG A 5 -12.96 -3.59 28.83
N GLU A 6 -13.69 -2.49 28.91
CA GLU A 6 -13.96 -1.65 27.74
C GLU A 6 -12.73 -0.78 27.39
N CYS A 7 -12.41 -0.70 26.11
CA CYS A 7 -11.37 0.20 25.62
C CYS A 7 -11.82 1.66 25.67
N PRO A 8 -11.10 2.56 26.34
CA PRO A 8 -11.48 3.98 26.43
C PRO A 8 -11.35 4.75 25.11
N LYS A 9 -10.70 4.19 24.08
CA LYS A 9 -10.53 4.84 22.77
C LYS A 9 -11.60 4.46 21.75
N CYS A 10 -11.99 3.19 21.68
CA CYS A 10 -12.91 2.70 20.66
C CYS A 10 -14.18 2.01 21.20
N GLY A 11 -14.26 1.80 22.53
CA GLY A 11 -15.39 1.11 23.16
C GLY A 11 -15.44 -0.40 22.94
N ALA A 12 -14.38 -1.03 22.45
CA ALA A 12 -14.32 -2.48 22.30
C ALA A 12 -14.27 -3.20 23.66
N ASN A 13 -15.00 -4.30 23.80
CA ASN A 13 -14.92 -5.20 24.96
C ASN A 13 -13.69 -6.10 24.81
N LEU A 14 -12.74 -5.98 25.72
CA LEU A 14 -11.49 -6.75 25.73
C LEU A 14 -11.57 -7.90 26.74
N ASP A 15 -11.11 -9.06 26.31
CA ASP A 15 -10.93 -10.22 27.20
C ASP A 15 -9.81 -9.97 28.23
N PRO A 16 -9.83 -10.64 29.40
CA PRO A 16 -8.74 -10.58 30.37
C PRO A 16 -7.38 -10.94 29.75
N GLY A 17 -6.51 -9.94 29.61
CA GLY A 17 -5.16 -10.10 29.05
C GLY A 17 -5.02 -9.69 27.58
N GLU A 18 -6.11 -9.33 26.90
CA GLU A 18 -6.09 -8.82 25.54
C GLU A 18 -5.74 -7.33 25.51
N ALA A 19 -4.86 -6.94 24.57
CA ALA A 19 -4.55 -5.54 24.32
C ALA A 19 -5.39 -5.03 23.14
N CYS A 20 -6.05 -3.88 23.31
CA CYS A 20 -6.74 -3.23 22.19
C CYS A 20 -5.72 -2.79 21.13
N ASP A 21 -5.87 -3.32 19.93
CA ASP A 21 -5.14 -2.91 18.75
C ASP A 21 -5.77 -1.69 18.06
N CYS A 22 -6.76 -1.04 18.67
CA CYS A 22 -7.45 0.14 18.14
C CYS A 22 -6.55 1.35 17.85
N THR A 23 -5.33 1.38 18.40
CA THR A 23 -4.28 2.33 17.98
C THR A 23 -3.72 2.04 16.58
N ALA A 24 -4.07 0.89 16.00
CA ALA A 24 -3.72 0.43 14.66
C ALA A 24 -4.75 0.79 13.58
N LYS A 25 -5.74 1.65 13.88
CA LYS A 25 -6.29 2.50 12.81
C LYS A 25 -5.20 3.51 12.49
N LYS A 26 -4.28 3.14 11.58
CA LYS A 26 -3.25 4.06 11.10
C LYS A 26 -3.94 5.35 10.68
N ALA A 27 -3.45 6.47 11.22
CA ALA A 27 -3.84 7.78 10.75
C ALA A 27 -3.56 7.87 9.24
N VAL A 28 -4.31 8.74 8.56
CA VAL A 28 -4.03 9.08 7.16
C VAL A 28 -2.58 9.57 7.10
N VAL A 29 -1.76 8.96 6.24
CA VAL A 29 -0.39 9.40 5.98
C VAL A 29 -0.45 10.76 5.31
N THR A 30 0.17 11.74 5.93
CA THR A 30 0.19 13.13 5.45
C THR A 30 1.45 13.43 4.65
N TYR A 31 1.45 14.52 3.87
CA TYR A 31 2.65 14.96 3.17
C TYR A 31 3.77 15.33 4.15
N ALA A 32 3.42 15.84 5.35
CA ALA A 32 4.40 16.10 6.40
C ALA A 32 5.07 14.81 6.92
N ASP A 33 4.31 13.71 7.01
CA ASP A 33 4.88 12.40 7.36
C ASP A 33 5.86 11.91 6.27
N TRP A 34 5.51 12.15 5.00
CA TRP A 34 6.41 11.86 3.87
C TRP A 34 7.69 12.70 3.93
N GLU A 35 7.57 14.02 4.09
CA GLU A 35 8.73 14.92 4.23
C GLU A 35 9.63 14.51 5.40
N ALA A 36 9.05 14.19 6.55
CA ALA A 36 9.80 13.76 7.73
C ALA A 36 10.48 12.40 7.53
N ALA A 37 9.85 11.47 6.81
CA ALA A 37 10.43 10.16 6.50
C ALA A 37 11.55 10.24 5.46
N GLY A 38 11.56 11.29 4.62
CA GLY A 38 12.52 11.51 3.54
C GLY A 38 12.33 10.61 2.31
N SER A 39 11.43 9.62 2.39
CA SER A 39 11.02 8.81 1.24
C SER A 39 9.61 8.24 1.44
N PHE A 40 8.86 8.09 0.36
CA PHE A 40 7.45 7.69 0.44
C PHE A 40 7.29 6.24 0.92
N ASP A 41 8.20 5.35 0.50
CA ASP A 41 8.25 3.94 0.90
C ASP A 41 8.49 3.76 2.41
N LYS A 42 9.03 4.77 3.11
CA LYS A 42 9.14 4.77 4.57
C LYS A 42 7.86 5.27 5.23
N ALA A 43 7.23 6.30 4.68
CA ALA A 43 6.03 6.92 5.24
C ALA A 43 4.77 6.06 5.10
N ALA A 44 4.56 5.43 3.94
CA ALA A 44 3.38 4.64 3.64
C ALA A 44 3.71 3.18 3.31
N LYS A 45 2.75 2.30 3.57
CA LYS A 45 2.74 0.90 3.16
C LYS A 45 1.45 0.60 2.39
N PRO A 46 1.44 -0.43 1.52
CA PRO A 46 0.21 -0.88 0.89
C PRO A 46 -0.90 -1.10 1.92
N GLY A 47 -2.09 -0.55 1.67
CA GLY A 47 -3.23 -0.54 2.58
C GLY A 47 -3.35 0.72 3.44
N ASP A 48 -2.32 1.56 3.51
CA ASP A 48 -2.39 2.81 4.28
C ASP A 48 -3.26 3.85 3.55
N ALA A 49 -4.11 4.54 4.32
CA ALA A 49 -4.80 5.72 3.83
C ALA A 49 -3.78 6.86 3.66
N VAL A 50 -3.89 7.63 2.58
CA VAL A 50 -3.01 8.75 2.26
C VAL A 50 -3.83 10.00 1.98
N GLU A 51 -3.26 11.17 2.27
CA GLU A 51 -3.92 12.42 1.93
C GLU A 51 -3.93 12.68 0.41
N GLU A 52 -4.91 13.48 -0.03
CA GLU A 52 -5.10 13.78 -1.46
C GLU A 52 -3.89 14.48 -2.09
N ARG A 53 -3.21 15.37 -1.34
CA ARG A 53 -2.00 16.05 -1.81
C ARG A 53 -0.87 15.09 -2.18
N ILE A 54 -0.71 13.98 -1.47
CA ILE A 54 0.28 12.95 -1.84
C ILE A 54 -0.08 12.40 -3.23
N VAL A 55 -1.34 12.04 -3.44
CA VAL A 55 -1.82 11.48 -4.71
C VAL A 55 -1.63 12.47 -5.86
N ASP A 56 -1.91 13.76 -5.61
CA ASP A 56 -1.70 14.83 -6.58
C ASP A 56 -0.23 15.01 -6.97
N GLU A 57 0.71 14.90 -6.03
CA GLU A 57 2.15 14.97 -6.31
C GLU A 57 2.58 13.85 -7.25
N PHE A 58 2.11 12.63 -6.98
CA PHE A 58 2.36 11.46 -7.82
C PHE A 58 1.73 11.57 -9.21
N LEU A 59 0.54 12.19 -9.32
CA LEU A 59 -0.17 12.38 -10.57
C LEU A 59 0.47 13.46 -11.45
N ASN A 60 0.98 14.54 -10.85
CA ASN A 60 1.48 15.71 -11.57
C ASN A 60 2.95 15.61 -11.99
N CYS A 61 3.68 14.57 -11.57
CA CYS A 61 5.07 14.35 -11.95
C CYS A 61 5.23 13.88 -13.41
N LEU A 62 4.45 12.88 -13.82
CA LEU A 62 4.46 12.30 -15.18
C LEU A 62 3.04 11.91 -15.60
N PRO A 63 2.72 11.88 -16.91
CA PRO A 63 1.46 11.35 -17.39
C PRO A 63 1.19 9.94 -16.82
N PRO A 64 0.03 9.71 -16.19
CA PRO A 64 -0.25 8.45 -15.52
C PRO A 64 -0.37 7.30 -16.53
N VAL A 65 0.06 6.10 -16.11
CA VAL A 65 -0.18 4.86 -16.88
C VAL A 65 -1.67 4.58 -17.00
N ARG A 66 -2.42 4.90 -15.94
CA ARG A 66 -3.87 4.77 -15.89
C ARG A 66 -4.44 5.78 -14.91
N GLN A 67 -5.51 6.45 -15.30
CA GLN A 67 -6.26 7.37 -14.46
C GLN A 67 -7.74 7.20 -14.74
N GLU A 68 -8.50 6.89 -13.69
CA GLU A 68 -9.94 6.70 -13.71
C GLU A 68 -10.55 7.35 -12.44
N TYR A 69 -11.88 7.42 -12.35
CA TYR A 69 -12.51 7.96 -11.15
C TYR A 69 -12.17 7.10 -9.92
N GLY A 70 -11.40 7.67 -9.00
CA GLY A 70 -10.95 6.98 -7.80
C GLY A 70 -9.86 5.94 -8.02
N PHE A 71 -9.11 6.00 -9.13
CA PHE A 71 -7.97 5.12 -9.37
C PHE A 71 -6.86 5.82 -10.15
N ILE A 72 -5.63 5.76 -9.65
CA ILE A 72 -4.45 6.35 -10.29
C ILE A 72 -3.29 5.34 -10.27
N GLN A 73 -2.60 5.22 -11.40
CA GLN A 73 -1.29 4.59 -11.51
C GLN A 73 -0.28 5.57 -12.09
N CYS A 74 0.79 5.79 -11.34
CA CYS A 74 1.82 6.77 -11.66
C CYS A 74 2.53 6.43 -12.98
N GLY A 75 3.05 7.46 -13.66
CA GLY A 75 3.74 7.33 -14.93
C GLY A 75 5.09 6.61 -14.83
N GLU A 76 5.79 6.78 -13.71
CA GLU A 76 7.13 6.22 -13.51
C GLU A 76 7.08 4.74 -13.07
N PRO A 77 7.76 3.83 -13.78
CA PRO A 77 7.96 2.47 -13.31
C PRO A 77 8.75 2.44 -12.00
N HIS A 78 8.24 1.75 -10.99
CA HIS A 78 8.98 1.49 -9.74
C HIS A 78 9.99 0.36 -9.89
N SER A 79 9.59 -0.77 -10.50
CA SER A 79 10.45 -1.95 -10.73
C SER A 79 9.89 -2.79 -11.88
N HIS A 80 10.54 -3.91 -12.19
CA HIS A 80 10.00 -4.98 -13.02
C HIS A 80 9.91 -6.25 -12.19
N GLU A 81 8.75 -6.91 -12.23
CA GLU A 81 8.49 -8.15 -11.49
C GLU A 81 8.01 -9.22 -12.48
N PHE A 82 8.30 -10.50 -12.19
CA PHE A 82 7.83 -11.61 -13.02
C PHE A 82 6.34 -11.84 -12.78
N ASP A 83 5.55 -11.80 -13.85
CA ASP A 83 4.12 -12.06 -13.82
C ASP A 83 3.84 -13.51 -14.25
N PRO A 84 3.47 -14.42 -13.33
CA PRO A 84 3.18 -15.81 -13.66
C PRO A 84 1.91 -15.99 -14.49
N GLU A 85 0.97 -15.03 -14.48
CA GLU A 85 -0.25 -15.10 -15.31
C GLU A 85 0.09 -14.96 -16.79
N THR A 86 1.09 -14.13 -17.12
CA THR A 86 1.47 -13.81 -18.50
C THR A 86 2.79 -14.44 -18.94
N GLY A 87 3.59 -14.97 -18.00
CA GLY A 87 4.92 -15.54 -18.24
C GLY A 87 5.96 -14.49 -18.64
N ARG A 88 5.77 -13.22 -18.27
CA ARG A 88 6.61 -12.10 -18.71
C ARG A 88 7.03 -11.23 -17.52
N TRP A 89 8.21 -10.63 -17.63
CA TRP A 89 8.61 -9.53 -16.74
C TRP A 89 7.85 -8.27 -17.13
N ARG A 90 7.19 -7.64 -16.15
CA ARG A 90 6.34 -6.47 -16.38
C ARG A 90 6.70 -5.38 -15.37
N ALA A 91 6.61 -4.14 -15.82
CA ALA A 91 6.78 -2.97 -14.94
C ALA A 91 5.67 -2.90 -13.89
N THR A 92 6.04 -2.47 -12.68
CA THR A 92 5.12 -2.13 -11.59
C THR A 92 5.11 -0.63 -11.35
N PHE A 93 3.98 -0.11 -10.90
CA PHE A 93 3.73 1.32 -10.77
C PHE A 93 3.07 1.60 -9.42
N ALA A 94 3.48 2.69 -8.77
CA ALA A 94 2.79 3.17 -7.58
C ALA A 94 1.29 3.37 -7.91
N THR A 95 0.43 2.76 -7.11
CA THR A 95 -1.00 2.66 -7.38
C THR A 95 -1.79 3.18 -6.20
N PHE A 96 -2.82 3.99 -6.48
CA PHE A 96 -3.72 4.57 -5.48
C PHE A 96 -5.18 4.30 -5.86
N GLN A 97 -6.00 4.01 -4.85
CA GLN A 97 -7.43 3.79 -5.03
C GLN A 97 -8.25 4.55 -3.99
N ARG A 98 -9.35 5.15 -4.43
CA ARG A 98 -10.26 5.92 -3.58
C ARG A 98 -11.44 5.04 -3.17
N LEU A 99 -11.61 4.85 -1.86
CA LEU A 99 -12.72 4.10 -1.28
C LEU A 99 -13.43 5.01 -0.27
N ALA A 100 -14.75 5.16 -0.42
CA ALA A 100 -15.58 6.00 0.44
C ALA A 100 -15.02 7.43 0.68
N GLY A 101 -14.44 8.02 -0.37
CA GLY A 101 -13.88 9.37 -0.32
C GLY A 101 -12.42 9.47 0.15
N VAL A 102 -11.83 8.39 0.66
CA VAL A 102 -10.45 8.34 1.17
C VAL A 102 -9.54 7.64 0.17
N TRP A 103 -8.34 8.18 -0.05
CA TRP A 103 -7.32 7.55 -0.88
C TRP A 103 -6.50 6.54 -0.09
N TYR A 104 -6.20 5.41 -0.73
CA TYR A 104 -5.37 4.34 -0.19
C TYR A 104 -4.22 4.05 -1.14
N TYR A 105 -3.02 3.88 -0.58
CA TYR A 105 -1.88 3.39 -1.34
C TYR A 105 -2.01 1.87 -1.51
N CYS A 106 -2.06 1.38 -2.75
CA CYS A 106 -2.19 -0.04 -3.07
C CYS A 106 -0.85 -0.76 -3.23
N GLY A 107 0.27 -0.03 -3.14
CA GLY A 107 1.60 -0.55 -3.44
C GLY A 107 2.03 -0.34 -4.89
N ASN A 108 3.05 -1.09 -5.30
CA ASN A 108 3.57 -1.11 -6.66
C ASN A 108 2.94 -2.25 -7.47
N CYS A 109 1.87 -1.94 -8.20
CA CYS A 109 1.07 -2.93 -8.91
C CYS A 109 1.42 -2.98 -10.41
N PHE A 110 1.15 -4.11 -11.07
CA PHE A 110 1.18 -4.14 -12.54
C PHE A 110 0.15 -3.18 -13.13
N ALA A 111 0.39 -2.70 -14.35
CA ALA A 111 -0.55 -1.85 -15.07
C ALA A 111 -1.97 -2.49 -15.11
N GLY A 112 -2.97 -1.73 -14.65
CA GLY A 112 -4.38 -2.14 -14.53
C GLY A 112 -4.72 -3.02 -13.33
N LYS A 113 -3.78 -3.30 -12.42
CA LYS A 113 -4.03 -4.07 -11.18
C LYS A 113 -3.98 -3.14 -9.96
N SER A 114 -4.60 -3.55 -8.86
CA SER A 114 -4.67 -2.82 -7.58
C SER A 114 -4.09 -3.60 -6.39
N VAL A 115 -3.35 -4.67 -6.67
CA VAL A 115 -2.68 -5.51 -5.67
C VAL A 115 -1.23 -5.72 -6.12
N GLU A 116 -0.29 -5.62 -5.18
CA GLU A 116 1.12 -5.88 -5.47
C GLU A 116 1.34 -7.32 -5.95
N PRO A 117 2.28 -7.54 -6.89
CA PRO A 117 2.67 -8.88 -7.27
C PRO A 117 3.39 -9.58 -6.11
N VAL A 118 3.16 -10.88 -5.97
CA VAL A 118 3.97 -11.72 -5.07
C VAL A 118 5.37 -11.84 -5.66
N ARG A 119 6.36 -11.26 -4.99
CA ARG A 119 7.76 -11.42 -5.40
C ARG A 119 8.17 -12.87 -5.25
N ILE A 120 8.46 -13.51 -6.37
CA ILE A 120 9.09 -14.83 -6.38
C ILE A 120 10.59 -14.58 -6.21
N SER A 121 11.09 -14.72 -4.98
CA SER A 121 12.53 -14.84 -4.79
C SER A 121 12.99 -16.16 -5.42
N PRO A 122 14.11 -16.19 -6.18
CA PRO A 122 14.71 -17.45 -6.54
C PRO A 122 15.14 -18.10 -5.22
N SER A 123 14.40 -19.10 -4.75
CA SER A 123 14.92 -20.01 -3.75
C SER A 123 16.21 -20.60 -4.32
N ALA A 124 17.26 -20.62 -3.50
CA ALA A 124 18.57 -21.17 -3.85
C ALA A 124 18.40 -22.59 -4.43
N GLY A 125 18.42 -22.68 -5.76
CA GLY A 125 18.00 -23.89 -6.46
C GLY A 125 18.29 -23.89 -7.95
N ALA A 126 19.12 -22.98 -8.46
CA ALA A 126 19.80 -23.19 -9.74
C ALA A 126 21.02 -24.06 -9.47
N ARG A 127 20.81 -25.37 -9.42
CA ARG A 127 21.91 -26.34 -9.55
C ARG A 127 22.34 -26.29 -11.00
N GLU A 128 23.61 -25.97 -11.24
CA GLU A 128 24.27 -26.12 -12.53
C GLU A 128 23.94 -27.49 -13.13
N GLY A 129 23.61 -27.51 -14.42
CA GLY A 129 23.21 -28.71 -15.13
C GLY A 129 23.61 -28.65 -16.60
N VAL A 130 24.86 -29.07 -16.84
CA VAL A 130 25.50 -29.62 -18.06
C VAL A 130 25.55 -28.74 -19.31
#